data_AF-A0A3M1B773-F1
#
_entry.id   AF-A0A3M1B773-F1
#
_cell.length_a   1.000
_cell.length_b   1.000
_cell.length_c   1.000
_cell.angle_alpha   90.00
_cell.angle_beta   90.00
_cell.angle_gamma   90.00
#
_symmetry.space_group_name_H-M   'P 1'
#
loop_
_entity.id
_entity.type
_entity.pdbx_description
1 polymer ?
#
loop_
_entity_poly.entity_id
_entity_poly.type
_entity_poly.pdbx_seq_one_letter_code
_entity_poly.pdbx_strand_id
1 'polypeptide(L)'
;PVDTLSLSLTSLTASPGETICLPVTASGFEKILSMQYTMVWDPAVLRLNGIDKFGLRGLGENNFGTHMAGEGKLTFSWYDPNLRGESRKDGSVIYELCFEVVGPNDTSTGVHFANQPTIIEISNALGKFLVLNATDGHVKVEGKG
;
A
#
# COMPACT_ATOMS: atom_id res chain seq x y z
N PRO A 1 -3.63 -18.27 18.66
CA PRO A 1 -2.96 -17.21 17.88
C PRO A 1 -3.88 -16.76 16.74
N VAL A 2 -4.13 -15.46 16.62
CA VAL A 2 -4.82 -14.92 15.44
C VAL A 2 -3.82 -14.98 14.28
N ASP A 3 -4.23 -15.53 13.13
CA ASP A 3 -3.36 -15.52 11.95
C ASP A 3 -3.30 -14.09 11.40
N THR A 4 -2.10 -13.55 11.30
CA THR A 4 -1.87 -12.15 10.90
C THR A 4 -0.99 -12.06 9.67
N LEU A 5 -1.30 -11.09 8.81
CA LEU A 5 -0.36 -10.58 7.81
C LEU A 5 0.08 -9.20 8.27
N SER A 6 1.38 -8.93 8.30
CA SER A 6 1.88 -7.57 8.54
C SER A 6 2.19 -6.90 7.21
N LEU A 7 1.63 -5.70 6.99
CA LEU A 7 2.01 -4.82 5.87
C LEU A 7 2.54 -3.51 6.41
N SER A 8 3.63 -3.02 5.84
CA SER A 8 4.32 -1.84 6.36
C SER A 8 4.76 -0.91 5.23
N LEU A 9 4.56 0.39 5.42
CA LEU A 9 5.16 1.45 4.62
C LEU A 9 6.24 2.17 5.44
N THR A 10 7.16 2.83 4.74
CA THR A 10 8.20 3.66 5.37
C THR A 10 7.72 5.09 5.56
N SER A 11 8.37 5.81 6.49
CA SER A 11 8.19 7.24 6.66
C SER A 11 9.36 8.00 6.06
N LEU A 12 9.07 9.11 5.38
CA LEU A 12 10.04 9.90 4.63
C LEU A 12 9.87 11.40 4.92
N THR A 13 10.94 12.16 4.70
CA THR A 13 10.88 13.61 4.52
C THR A 13 11.21 13.92 3.06
N ALA A 14 10.45 14.82 2.44
CA ALA A 14 10.63 15.20 1.04
C ALA A 14 10.32 16.69 0.81
N SER A 15 10.86 17.25 -0.25
CA SER A 15 10.60 18.65 -0.62
C SER A 15 9.40 18.79 -1.57
N PRO A 16 8.70 19.94 -1.59
CA PRO A 16 7.66 20.20 -2.58
C PRO A 16 8.19 20.00 -4.02
N GLY A 17 7.39 19.32 -4.86
CA GLY A 17 7.73 18.97 -6.24
C GLY A 17 8.59 17.70 -6.38
N GLU A 18 9.05 17.10 -5.29
CA GLU A 18 9.78 15.83 -5.34
C GLU A 18 8.83 14.66 -5.63
N THR A 19 9.33 13.65 -6.35
CA THR A 19 8.67 12.35 -6.45
C THR A 19 9.29 11.39 -5.45
N ILE A 20 8.46 10.86 -4.56
CA ILE A 20 8.83 9.83 -3.59
C ILE A 20 8.14 8.51 -3.93
N CYS A 21 8.76 7.40 -3.56
CA CYS A 21 8.18 6.08 -3.74
C CYS A 21 8.21 5.31 -2.41
N LEU A 22 7.03 4.86 -1.98
CA LEU A 22 6.78 4.17 -0.73
C LEU A 22 6.53 2.69 -0.98
N PRO A 23 7.50 1.80 -0.68
CA PRO A 23 7.29 0.37 -0.84
C PRO A 23 6.33 -0.14 0.24
N VAL A 24 5.33 -0.92 -0.18
CA VAL A 24 4.52 -1.73 0.73
C VAL A 24 5.25 -3.06 0.91
N THR A 25 5.76 -3.28 2.12
CA THR A 25 6.50 -4.50 2.48
C THR A 25 5.65 -5.42 3.33
N ALA A 26 5.93 -6.72 3.27
CA ALA A 26 5.19 -7.73 4.02
C ALA A 26 6.06 -8.58 4.93
N SER A 27 5.48 -8.97 6.07
CA SER A 27 6.00 -10.01 6.95
C SER A 27 4.88 -10.96 7.37
N GLY A 28 5.19 -12.25 7.48
CA GLY A 28 4.18 -13.30 7.68
C GLY A 28 3.31 -13.55 6.43
N PHE A 29 3.85 -13.28 5.25
CA PHE A 29 3.16 -13.52 3.97
C PHE A 29 3.23 -15.00 3.63
N GLU A 30 2.32 -15.79 4.20
CA GLU A 30 2.32 -17.25 4.08
C GLU A 30 1.06 -17.78 3.40
N LYS A 31 1.23 -18.35 2.21
CA LYS A 31 0.16 -18.92 1.37
C LYS A 31 -1.00 -17.95 1.14
N ILE A 32 -0.74 -16.65 1.08
CA ILE A 32 -1.79 -15.64 0.87
C ILE A 32 -2.42 -15.87 -0.50
N LEU A 33 -3.75 -16.00 -0.50
CA LEU A 33 -4.55 -16.35 -1.67
C LEU A 33 -5.20 -15.10 -2.28
N SER A 34 -5.69 -14.19 -1.44
CA SER A 34 -6.26 -12.92 -1.87
C SER A 34 -6.04 -11.83 -0.85
N MET A 35 -6.00 -10.59 -1.33
CA MET A 35 -5.94 -9.38 -0.53
C MET A 35 -6.76 -8.28 -1.20
N GLN A 36 -7.55 -7.58 -0.42
CA GLN A 36 -8.20 -6.34 -0.84
C GLN A 36 -8.22 -5.34 0.31
N TYR A 37 -8.14 -4.06 -0.01
CA TYR A 37 -8.22 -2.94 0.93
C TYR A 37 -8.22 -1.62 0.15
N THR A 38 -8.27 -0.50 0.87
CA THR A 38 -8.04 0.84 0.31
C THR A 38 -6.79 1.45 0.91
N MET A 39 -5.93 2.06 0.11
CA MET A 39 -4.88 2.96 0.59
C MET A 39 -5.40 4.40 0.58
N VAL A 40 -5.12 5.15 1.64
CA VAL A 40 -5.59 6.53 1.78
C VAL A 40 -4.47 7.47 2.21
N TRP A 41 -4.55 8.71 1.72
CA TRP A 41 -3.63 9.81 2.01
C TRP A 41 -4.36 11.15 1.89
N ASP A 42 -3.71 12.24 2.28
CA ASP A 42 -4.22 13.60 2.04
C ASP A 42 -3.85 14.07 0.61
N PRO A 43 -4.82 14.24 -0.31
CA PRO A 43 -4.54 14.66 -1.68
C PRO A 43 -4.07 16.11 -1.79
N ALA A 44 -4.21 16.93 -0.73
CA ALA A 44 -3.61 18.26 -0.67
C ALA A 44 -2.10 18.22 -0.39
N VAL A 45 -1.57 17.07 0.05
CA VAL A 45 -0.14 16.88 0.35
C VAL A 45 0.54 15.99 -0.67
N LEU A 46 -0.12 14.90 -1.10
CA LEU A 46 0.44 13.94 -2.06
C LEU A 46 -0.49 13.70 -3.24
N ARG A 47 0.07 13.68 -4.45
CA ARG A 47 -0.61 13.26 -5.68
C ARG A 47 -0.05 11.91 -6.14
N LEU A 48 -0.92 10.91 -6.31
CA LEU A 48 -0.47 9.62 -6.85
C LEU A 48 0.09 9.83 -8.25
N ASN A 49 1.36 9.45 -8.45
CA ASN A 49 2.09 9.59 -9.70
C ASN A 49 2.21 8.25 -10.44
N GLY A 50 2.29 7.13 -9.70
CA GLY A 50 2.37 5.80 -10.29
C GLY A 50 2.41 4.67 -9.26
N ILE A 51 2.36 3.44 -9.77
CA ILE A 51 2.47 2.20 -8.98
C ILE A 51 3.46 1.30 -9.70
N ASP A 52 4.46 0.78 -8.99
CA ASP A 52 5.54 0.00 -9.57
C ASP A 52 5.95 -1.17 -8.65
N LYS A 53 7.01 -1.90 -9.00
CA LYS A 53 7.65 -2.97 -8.24
C LYS A 53 6.67 -4.05 -7.81
N PHE A 54 5.79 -4.48 -8.71
CA PHE A 54 4.84 -5.55 -8.48
C PHE A 54 5.56 -6.86 -8.13
N GLY A 55 5.54 -7.21 -6.85
CA GLY A 55 6.29 -8.31 -6.27
C GLY A 55 5.53 -9.63 -6.21
N LEU A 56 4.26 -9.66 -6.65
CA LEU A 56 3.40 -10.85 -6.63
C LEU A 56 3.07 -11.35 -8.03
N ARG A 57 2.87 -12.66 -8.17
CA ARG A 57 2.42 -13.24 -9.43
C ARG A 57 1.05 -12.68 -9.82
N GLY A 58 0.93 -12.23 -11.07
CA GLY A 58 -0.33 -11.71 -11.62
C GLY A 58 -0.75 -10.36 -11.04
N LEU A 59 0.09 -9.73 -10.21
CA LEU A 59 -0.13 -8.37 -9.74
C LEU A 59 0.36 -7.38 -10.80
N GLY A 60 -0.47 -6.39 -11.12
CA GLY A 60 -0.14 -5.28 -12.01
C GLY A 60 -1.09 -4.09 -11.78
N GLU A 61 -0.98 -3.07 -12.63
CA GLU A 61 -1.77 -1.84 -12.51
C GLU A 61 -3.29 -2.09 -12.49
N ASN A 62 -3.76 -3.11 -13.20
CA ASN A 62 -5.18 -3.47 -13.28
C ASN A 62 -5.77 -3.97 -11.94
N ASN A 63 -4.94 -4.23 -10.92
CA ASN A 63 -5.39 -4.55 -9.57
C ASN A 63 -5.71 -3.31 -8.72
N PHE A 64 -5.50 -2.11 -9.27
CA PHE A 64 -5.65 -0.85 -8.56
C PHE A 64 -6.74 0.03 -9.21
N GLY A 65 -7.70 0.44 -8.40
CA GLY A 65 -8.74 1.38 -8.81
C GLY A 65 -8.31 2.81 -8.53
N THR A 66 -7.89 3.52 -9.57
CA THR A 66 -7.32 4.89 -9.48
C THR A 66 -8.35 6.01 -9.63
N HIS A 67 -9.63 5.68 -9.82
CA HIS A 67 -10.71 6.65 -10.06
C HIS A 67 -10.93 7.66 -8.91
N MET A 68 -10.57 7.31 -7.66
CA MET A 68 -10.62 8.21 -6.49
C MET A 68 -9.23 8.70 -6.06
N ALA A 69 -8.20 8.53 -6.88
CA ALA A 69 -6.85 8.95 -6.50
C ALA A 69 -6.78 10.48 -6.27
N GLY A 70 -7.56 11.27 -7.01
CA GLY A 70 -7.71 12.71 -6.77
C GLY A 70 -8.39 13.07 -5.44
N GLU A 71 -9.09 12.12 -4.82
CA GLU A 71 -9.71 12.24 -3.49
C GLU A 71 -8.84 11.60 -2.38
N GLY A 72 -7.62 11.19 -2.70
CA GLY A 72 -6.71 10.57 -1.73
C GLY A 72 -7.02 9.11 -1.43
N LYS A 73 -7.65 8.38 -2.37
CA LYS A 73 -8.01 6.96 -2.18
C LYS A 73 -7.58 6.10 -3.36
N LEU A 74 -7.02 4.94 -3.07
CA LEU A 74 -6.65 3.93 -4.05
C LEU A 74 -7.18 2.57 -3.60
N THR A 75 -8.18 2.03 -4.30
CA THR A 75 -8.67 0.69 -4.00
C THR A 75 -7.73 -0.35 -4.57
N PHE A 76 -7.51 -1.44 -3.85
CA PHE A 76 -6.65 -2.55 -4.24
C PHE A 76 -7.42 -3.86 -4.12
N SER A 77 -7.28 -4.73 -5.14
CA SER A 77 -7.78 -6.11 -5.09
C SER A 77 -6.88 -7.02 -5.92
N TRP A 78 -6.34 -8.04 -5.27
CA TRP A 78 -5.47 -9.04 -5.88
C TRP A 78 -5.84 -10.45 -5.40
N TYR A 79 -5.62 -11.43 -6.26
CA TYR A 79 -5.65 -12.84 -5.93
C TYR A 79 -4.54 -13.58 -6.66
N ASP A 80 -4.06 -14.68 -6.07
CA ASP A 80 -3.10 -15.56 -6.71
C ASP A 80 -3.76 -16.26 -7.92
N PRO A 81 -3.30 -16.02 -9.16
CA PRO A 81 -3.92 -16.62 -10.36
C PRO A 81 -3.80 -18.14 -10.41
N ASN A 82 -2.89 -18.75 -9.65
CA ASN A 82 -2.74 -20.20 -9.59
C ASN A 82 -3.63 -20.84 -8.51
N LEU A 83 -4.30 -20.05 -7.67
CA LEU A 83 -5.15 -20.50 -6.57
C LEU A 83 -4.45 -21.45 -5.59
N ARG A 84 -3.12 -21.30 -5.42
CA ARG A 84 -2.31 -22.13 -4.50
C ARG A 84 -1.86 -21.37 -3.26
N GLY A 85 -2.05 -20.05 -3.27
CA GLY A 85 -1.49 -19.16 -2.28
C GLY A 85 -0.02 -18.87 -2.58
N GLU A 86 0.41 -17.66 -2.26
CA GLU A 86 1.77 -17.21 -2.47
C GLU A 86 2.45 -16.97 -1.12
N SER A 87 3.71 -17.42 -0.98
CA SER A 87 4.55 -17.08 0.17
C SER A 87 5.66 -16.13 -0.26
N ARG A 88 6.01 -15.21 0.64
CA ARG A 88 7.11 -14.26 0.47
C ARG A 88 7.94 -14.22 1.75
N LYS A 89 9.24 -13.96 1.60
CA LYS A 89 10.13 -13.75 2.75
C LYS A 89 9.74 -12.46 3.46
N ASP A 90 9.93 -12.39 4.76
CA ASP A 90 9.75 -11.16 5.52
C ASP A 90 10.59 -10.02 4.91
N GLY A 91 10.00 -8.82 4.86
CA GLY A 91 10.58 -7.64 4.22
C GLY A 91 10.45 -7.59 2.70
N SER A 92 9.77 -8.56 2.07
CA SER A 92 9.54 -8.52 0.62
C SER A 92 8.64 -7.34 0.24
N VAL A 93 9.01 -6.62 -0.82
CA VAL A 93 8.14 -5.61 -1.44
C VAL A 93 7.01 -6.31 -2.20
N ILE A 94 5.78 -5.87 -1.95
CA ILE A 94 4.57 -6.35 -2.60
C ILE A 94 4.23 -5.48 -3.81
N TYR A 95 4.29 -4.16 -3.64
CA TYR A 95 4.27 -3.14 -4.68
C TYR A 95 4.83 -1.84 -4.08
N GLU A 96 5.01 -0.81 -4.90
CA GLU A 96 5.48 0.50 -4.49
C GLU A 96 4.54 1.59 -5.00
N LEU A 97 4.15 2.51 -4.12
CA LEU A 97 3.33 3.66 -4.47
C LEU A 97 4.24 4.88 -4.66
N CYS A 98 4.24 5.45 -5.85
CA CYS A 98 4.99 6.68 -6.13
C CYS A 98 4.05 7.88 -6.09
N PHE A 99 4.41 8.89 -5.31
CA PHE A 99 3.68 10.13 -5.13
C PHE A 99 4.54 11.32 -5.54
N GLU A 100 3.91 12.33 -6.13
CA GLU A 100 4.45 13.68 -6.18
C GLU A 100 4.03 14.43 -4.92
N VAL A 101 4.98 15.13 -4.30
CA VAL A 101 4.74 15.97 -3.13
C VAL A 101 4.21 17.32 -3.58
N VAL A 102 2.91 17.55 -3.40
CA VAL A 102 2.21 18.76 -3.84
C VAL A 102 1.90 19.73 -2.68
N GLY A 103 2.03 19.26 -1.43
CA GLY A 103 1.84 20.07 -0.24
C GLY A 103 2.94 21.12 -0.05
N PRO A 104 2.66 22.25 0.63
CA PRO A 104 3.67 23.23 0.99
C PRO A 104 4.58 22.72 2.12
N ASN A 105 5.70 23.41 2.35
CA ASN A 105 6.59 23.15 3.49
C ASN A 105 5.81 23.14 4.81
N ASP A 106 6.31 22.36 5.76
CA ASP A 106 5.75 22.19 7.10
C ASP A 106 4.37 21.52 7.13
N THR A 107 3.96 20.88 6.04
CA THR A 107 2.80 19.97 6.00
C THR A 107 3.23 18.51 6.11
N SER A 108 2.26 17.63 6.39
CA SER A 108 2.51 16.19 6.43
C SER A 108 1.24 15.40 6.19
N THR A 109 1.39 14.15 5.77
CA THR A 109 0.28 13.21 5.64
C THR A 109 0.69 11.78 5.95
N GLY A 110 -0.25 11.00 6.50
CA GLY A 110 -0.11 9.56 6.65
C GLY A 110 -0.60 8.84 5.39
N VAL A 111 0.14 7.81 4.96
CA VAL A 111 -0.29 6.88 3.90
C VAL A 111 -0.63 5.56 4.58
N HIS A 112 -1.92 5.24 4.65
CA HIS A 112 -2.42 4.19 5.54
C HIS A 112 -3.45 3.27 4.89
N PHE A 113 -3.62 2.09 5.48
CA PHE A 113 -4.61 1.09 5.06
C PHE A 113 -5.97 1.41 5.67
N ALA A 114 -7.02 1.36 4.86
CA ALA A 114 -8.39 1.69 5.25
C ALA A 114 -9.41 0.66 4.74
N ASN A 115 -10.57 0.64 5.42
CA ASN A 115 -11.70 -0.25 5.13
C ASN A 115 -12.74 0.35 4.16
N GLN A 116 -12.48 1.52 3.59
CA GLN A 116 -13.44 2.19 2.71
C GLN A 116 -12.74 2.84 1.50
N PRO A 117 -13.31 2.69 0.30
CA PRO A 117 -14.55 1.97 0.01
C PRO A 117 -14.40 0.44 -0.03
N THR A 118 -13.18 -0.06 -0.26
CA THR A 118 -12.90 -1.50 -0.21
C THR A 118 -12.50 -1.89 1.20
N ILE A 119 -13.27 -2.79 1.82
CA ILE A 119 -12.96 -3.35 3.15
C ILE A 119 -11.66 -4.15 3.12
N ILE A 120 -10.92 -4.14 4.22
CA ILE A 120 -9.74 -4.99 4.38
C ILE A 120 -10.21 -6.44 4.49
N GLU A 121 -9.83 -7.27 3.52
CA GLU A 121 -10.06 -8.71 3.56
C GLU A 121 -8.83 -9.42 2.99
N ILE A 122 -8.31 -10.37 3.77
CA ILE A 122 -7.11 -11.14 3.43
C ILE A 122 -7.42 -12.60 3.71
N SER A 123 -7.19 -13.45 2.71
CA SER A 123 -7.36 -14.89 2.85
C SER A 123 -6.09 -15.64 2.47
N ASN A 124 -5.91 -16.84 3.01
CA ASN A 124 -4.86 -17.76 2.58
C ASN A 124 -5.44 -19.05 1.96
N ALA A 125 -4.58 -19.82 1.30
CA ALA A 125 -4.94 -21.08 0.68
C ALA A 125 -5.27 -22.21 1.67
N LEU A 126 -5.26 -21.92 2.98
CA LEU A 126 -5.73 -22.82 4.03
C LEU A 126 -7.20 -22.54 4.41
N GLY A 127 -7.88 -21.64 3.70
CA GLY A 127 -9.28 -21.28 3.93
C GLY A 127 -9.46 -20.38 5.16
N LYS A 128 -8.41 -19.69 5.60
CA LYS A 128 -8.47 -18.78 6.75
C LYS A 128 -8.49 -17.33 6.30
N PHE A 129 -9.26 -16.51 7.01
CA PHE A 129 -9.14 -15.06 6.97
C PHE A 129 -8.10 -14.59 7.98
N LEU A 130 -7.26 -13.65 7.57
CA LEU A 130 -6.18 -13.11 8.39
C LEU A 130 -6.52 -11.69 8.81
N VAL A 131 -6.04 -11.31 9.99
CA VAL A 131 -6.08 -9.92 10.44
C VAL A 131 -4.88 -9.17 9.86
N LEU A 132 -5.13 -7.99 9.30
CA LEU A 132 -4.06 -7.09 8.89
C LEU A 132 -3.45 -6.41 10.12
N ASN A 133 -2.16 -6.58 10.31
CA ASN A 133 -1.35 -5.79 11.23
C ASN A 133 -0.60 -4.72 10.41
N ALA A 134 -1.19 -3.53 10.30
CA ALA A 134 -0.65 -2.46 9.47
C ALA A 134 0.38 -1.60 10.20
N THR A 135 1.43 -1.19 9.50
CA THR A 135 2.28 -0.05 9.88
C THR A 135 2.18 1.00 8.79
N ASP A 136 1.57 2.12 9.12
CA ASP A 136 1.33 3.21 8.19
C ASP A 136 2.62 3.97 7.87
N GLY A 137 2.69 4.52 6.66
CA GLY A 137 3.75 5.42 6.24
C GLY A 137 3.40 6.85 6.62
N HIS A 138 4.41 7.70 6.75
CA HIS A 138 4.22 9.12 6.99
C HIS A 138 5.17 9.94 6.13
N VAL A 139 4.64 10.94 5.43
CA VAL A 139 5.44 11.87 4.62
C VAL A 139 5.39 13.24 5.26
N LYS A 140 6.57 13.77 5.61
CA LYS A 140 6.75 15.15 6.05
C LYS A 140 7.28 15.98 4.90
N VAL A 141 6.69 17.16 4.67
CA VAL A 141 7.13 18.09 3.64
C VAL A 141 8.07 19.13 4.26
N GLU A 142 9.33 19.12 3.86
CA GLU A 142 10.34 20.09 4.30
C GLU A 142 11.13 20.64 3.11
N GLY A 143 11.26 21.96 3.05
CA GLY A 143 12.06 22.63 2.04
C GLY A 143 13.54 22.47 2.29
N LYS A 144 14.34 22.38 1.22
CA LYS A 144 15.78 22.63 1.32
C LYS A 144 15.94 24.12 1.64
N GLY A 145 16.43 24.43 2.84
CA GLY A 145 16.81 25.80 3.24
C GLY A 145 17.90 26.39 2.36
#